data_AF-A0A433E3W9-F1
#
_entry.id   AF-A0A433E3W9-F1
#
_cell.length_a   1.000
_cell.length_b   1.000
_cell.length_c   1.000
_cell.angle_alpha   90.00
_cell.angle_beta   90.00
_cell.angle_gamma   90.00
#
_symmetry.space_group_name_H-M   'P 1'
#
loop_
_entity.id
_entity.type
_entity.pdbx_description
1 polymer ?
#
loop_
_entity_poly.entity_id
_entity_poly.type
_entity_poly.pdbx_seq_one_letter_code
_entity_poly.pdbx_strand_id
1 'polypeptide(L)'
;MATTRIGLDRLPPAARAAIEQHTGPLLTVKETTEGFNSEIAERVASATGTWHIKGLRTDHPRAWTQRREAAVAPFLTGLAPALR
;
A
#
# COMPACT_ATOMS: atom_id res chain seq x y z
N MET A 1 13.42 -9.44 10.99
CA MET A 1 12.45 -10.47 10.58
C MET A 1 11.50 -9.86 9.56
N ALA A 2 11.11 -10.63 8.53
CA ALA A 2 10.09 -10.17 7.59
C ALA A 2 8.74 -10.00 8.29
N THR A 3 7.94 -9.05 7.83
CA THR A 3 6.59 -8.81 8.37
C THR A 3 5.64 -9.86 7.81
N THR A 4 4.74 -10.39 8.64
CA THR A 4 3.71 -11.33 8.17
C THR A 4 2.72 -10.62 7.26
N ARG A 5 2.38 -11.24 6.12
CA ARG A 5 1.47 -10.67 5.14
C ARG A 5 0.03 -10.65 5.61
N ILE A 6 -0.66 -9.58 5.27
CA ILE A 6 -2.10 -9.40 5.42
C ILE A 6 -2.61 -9.10 4.02
N GLY A 7 -3.63 -9.82 3.56
CA GLY A 7 -4.28 -9.54 2.29
C GLY A 7 -5.23 -8.35 2.37
N LEU A 8 -5.42 -7.61 1.27
CA LEU A 8 -6.39 -6.50 1.19
C LEU A 8 -7.85 -6.93 1.45
N ASP A 9 -8.17 -8.21 1.26
CA ASP A 9 -9.47 -8.81 1.59
C ASP A 9 -9.73 -8.91 3.10
N ARG A 10 -8.67 -8.85 3.92
CA ARG A 10 -8.73 -8.93 5.39
C ARG A 10 -8.70 -7.56 6.06
N LEU A 11 -8.67 -6.48 5.28
CA LEU A 11 -8.70 -5.14 5.84
C LEU A 11 -10.07 -4.81 6.45
N PRO A 12 -10.09 -3.95 7.50
CA PRO A 12 -11.34 -3.35 7.95
C PRO A 12 -12.06 -2.65 6.78
N PRO A 13 -13.41 -2.69 6.72
CA PRO A 13 -14.17 -2.11 5.61
C PRO A 13 -13.83 -0.65 5.32
N ALA A 14 -13.58 0.15 6.37
CA ALA A 14 -13.19 1.56 6.21
C ALA A 14 -11.85 1.73 5.50
N ALA A 15 -10.85 0.88 5.80
CA ALA A 15 -9.54 0.93 5.15
C ALA A 15 -9.64 0.47 3.69
N ARG A 16 -10.45 -0.56 3.42
CA ARG A 16 -10.71 -1.03 2.05
C ARG A 16 -11.42 0.04 1.21
N ALA A 17 -12.43 0.70 1.78
CA ALA A 17 -13.15 1.78 1.12
C ALA A 17 -12.23 2.98 0.84
N ALA A 18 -11.36 3.35 1.78
CA ALA A 18 -10.37 4.40 1.56
C ALA A 18 -9.45 4.06 0.37
N ILE A 19 -8.94 2.83 0.28
CA ILE A 19 -8.14 2.41 -0.89
C ILE A 19 -8.91 2.59 -2.20
N GLU A 20 -10.16 2.15 -2.26
CA GLU A 20 -10.99 2.26 -3.47
C GLU A 20 -11.39 3.70 -3.79
N GLN A 21 -11.38 4.64 -2.83
CA GLN A 21 -11.55 6.07 -3.11
C GLN A 21 -10.36 6.65 -3.90
N HIS A 22 -9.14 6.18 -3.63
CA HIS A 22 -7.93 6.66 -4.33
C HIS A 22 -7.63 5.89 -5.62
N THR A 23 -8.05 4.63 -5.70
CA THR A 23 -7.69 3.70 -6.79
C THR A 23 -8.87 3.30 -7.68
N GLY A 24 -10.11 3.66 -7.30
CA GLY A 24 -11.32 3.07 -7.87
C GLY A 24 -11.52 1.60 -7.43
N PRO A 25 -12.63 0.96 -7.87
CA PRO A 25 -12.90 -0.43 -7.54
C PRO A 25 -11.76 -1.38 -7.92
N LEU A 26 -11.38 -2.28 -7.00
CA LEU A 26 -10.30 -3.25 -7.25
C LEU A 26 -10.81 -4.41 -8.09
N LEU A 27 -10.11 -4.74 -9.18
CA LEU A 27 -10.48 -5.79 -10.13
C LEU A 27 -9.66 -7.06 -9.92
N THR A 28 -8.34 -6.91 -9.76
CA THR A 28 -7.45 -8.03 -9.45
C THR A 28 -6.40 -7.61 -8.44
N VAL A 29 -6.06 -8.54 -7.55
CA VAL A 29 -5.14 -8.33 -6.45
C VAL A 29 -4.07 -9.42 -6.49
N LYS A 30 -2.80 -9.03 -6.46
CA LYS A 30 -1.66 -9.96 -6.44
C LYS A 30 -0.65 -9.52 -5.38
N GLU A 31 -0.37 -10.39 -4.42
CA GLU A 31 0.70 -10.17 -3.45
C GLU A 31 2.07 -10.14 -4.17
N THR A 32 2.94 -9.21 -3.76
CA THR A 32 4.32 -9.12 -4.27
C THR A 32 5.29 -9.90 -3.40
N THR A 33 6.27 -10.55 -4.02
CA THR A 33 7.36 -11.25 -3.33
C THR A 33 8.31 -10.28 -2.60
N GLU A 34 8.37 -9.02 -3.03
CA GLU A 34 9.18 -7.95 -2.43
C GLU A 34 8.42 -7.16 -1.36
N GLY A 35 9.11 -6.26 -0.65
CA GLY A 35 8.47 -5.40 0.34
C GLY A 35 8.33 -6.06 1.72
N PHE A 36 9.36 -6.80 2.14
CA PHE A 36 9.46 -7.54 3.42
C PHE A 36 9.17 -6.71 4.69
N ASN A 37 9.20 -5.38 4.59
CA ASN A 37 8.93 -4.45 5.69
C ASN A 37 7.48 -3.95 5.73
N SER A 38 6.56 -4.63 5.04
CA SER A 38 5.15 -4.25 4.94
C SER A 38 4.26 -5.46 5.21
N GLU A 39 3.15 -5.24 5.90
CA GLU A 39 2.10 -6.27 6.07
C GLU A 39 1.26 -6.38 4.80
N ILE A 40 0.96 -5.24 4.17
CA ILE A 40 0.35 -5.16 2.83
C ILE A 40 1.47 -4.84 1.82
N ALA A 41 1.63 -5.67 0.80
CA ALA A 41 2.46 -5.38 -0.37
C ALA A 41 1.84 -6.08 -1.58
N GLU A 42 1.02 -5.34 -2.31
CA GLU A 42 0.20 -5.89 -3.38
C GLU A 42 0.24 -5.03 -4.62
N ARG A 43 0.31 -5.69 -5.78
CA ARG A 43 0.05 -5.09 -7.07
C ARG A 43 -1.43 -5.29 -7.41
N VAL A 44 -2.13 -4.19 -7.62
CA VAL A 44 -3.58 -4.18 -7.82
C VAL A 44 -3.91 -3.60 -9.17
N ALA A 45 -4.73 -4.31 -9.96
CA ALA A 45 -5.41 -3.69 -11.09
C ALA A 45 -6.78 -3.20 -10.62
N SER A 46 -7.11 -1.97 -10.97
CA SER A 46 -8.33 -1.27 -10.57
C SER A 46 -8.99 -0.62 -11.79
N ALA A 47 -10.19 -0.08 -11.61
CA ALA A 47 -10.89 0.65 -12.66
C ALA A 47 -10.11 1.89 -13.17
N THR A 48 -9.23 2.49 -12.36
CA THR A 48 -8.46 3.68 -12.77
C THR A 48 -7.02 3.39 -13.15
N GLY A 49 -6.58 2.12 -13.12
CA GLY A 49 -5.21 1.74 -13.49
C GLY A 49 -4.58 0.67 -12.60
N THR A 50 -3.25 0.56 -12.69
CA THR A 50 -2.46 -0.37 -11.87
C THR A 50 -1.79 0.38 -10.73
N TRP A 51 -1.90 -0.18 -9.53
CA TRP A 51 -1.39 0.40 -8.30
C TRP A 51 -0.46 -0.58 -7.59
N HIS A 52 0.50 -0.02 -6.85
CA HIS A 52 1.23 -0.77 -5.83
C HIS A 52 0.79 -0.27 -4.47
N ILE A 53 0.17 -1.14 -3.68
CA ILE A 53 -0.38 -0.80 -2.37
C ILE A 53 0.55 -1.36 -1.31
N LYS A 54 0.98 -0.48 -0.41
CA LYS A 54 1.87 -0.79 0.71
C LYS A 54 1.21 -0.35 2.00
N GLY A 55 1.33 -1.15 3.06
CA GLY A 55 0.70 -0.84 4.34
C GLY A 55 1.30 -1.56 5.54
N LEU A 56 1.11 -0.95 6.70
CA LEU A 56 1.35 -1.48 8.04
C LEU A 56 0.19 -1.04 8.93
N ARG A 57 -0.12 -1.83 9.95
CA ARG A 57 -1.02 -1.39 11.03
C ARG A 57 -0.44 -0.17 11.73
N THR A 58 -1.32 0.71 12.22
CA THR A 58 -0.94 1.99 12.82
C THR A 58 -0.14 1.85 14.11
N ASP A 59 -0.34 0.74 14.83
CA ASP A 59 0.34 0.36 16.07
C ASP A 59 1.59 -0.52 15.81
N HIS A 60 1.89 -0.86 14.56
CA HIS A 60 3.08 -1.63 14.23
C HIS A 60 4.35 -0.83 14.60
N PRO A 61 5.36 -1.42 15.27
CA PRO A 61 6.55 -0.69 15.76
C PRO A 61 7.34 0.07 14.68
N ARG A 62 7.18 -0.32 13.41
CA ARG A 62 7.83 0.30 12.25
C ARG A 62 6.92 1.18 11.41
N ALA A 63 5.68 1.47 11.84
CA ALA A 63 4.77 2.33 11.09
C ALA A 63 5.38 3.70 10.74
N TRP A 64 6.31 4.20 11.58
CA TRP A 64 7.05 5.44 11.31
C TRP A 64 7.85 5.42 10.01
N THR A 65 8.31 4.25 9.52
CA THR A 65 9.10 4.18 8.29
C THR A 65 8.25 4.54 7.08
N GLN A 66 7.02 4.02 7.01
CA GLN A 66 6.09 4.36 5.92
C GLN A 66 5.61 5.82 6.02
N ARG A 67 5.47 6.38 7.23
CA ARG A 67 5.22 7.83 7.40
C ARG A 67 6.37 8.66 6.83
N ARG A 68 7.63 8.25 7.03
CA ARG A 68 8.79 8.91 6.43
C ARG A 68 8.81 8.76 4.91
N GLU A 69 8.50 7.58 4.38
CA GLU A 69 8.38 7.38 2.93
C GLU A 69 7.33 8.34 2.34
N ALA A 70 6.16 8.45 2.95
CA ALA A 70 5.11 9.37 2.51
C ALA A 70 5.53 10.85 2.61
N ALA A 71 6.24 11.23 3.68
CA ALA A 71 6.74 12.60 3.84
C ALA A 71 7.80 12.98 2.79
N VAL A 72 8.60 12.02 2.32
CA VAL A 72 9.65 12.26 1.32
C VAL A 72 9.10 12.16 -0.11
N ALA A 73 8.01 11.42 -0.34
CA ALA A 73 7.46 11.14 -1.67
C ALA A 73 7.29 12.38 -2.60
N PRO A 74 6.80 13.55 -2.13
CA PRO A 74 6.67 14.73 -2.99
C PRO A 74 7.99 15.21 -3.61
N PHE A 75 9.12 14.97 -2.92
CA PHE A 75 10.45 15.37 -3.35
C PHE A 75 11.12 14.36 -4.30
N LEU A 76 10.46 13.24 -4.61
CA LEU A 76 10.99 12.18 -5.48
C LEU A 76 10.42 12.23 -6.91
N THR A 77 9.77 13.33 -7.27
CA THR A 77 9.19 13.52 -8.61
C THR A 77 10.28 13.39 -9.67
N GLY A 78 10.06 12.53 -10.67
CA GLY A 78 11.04 12.22 -11.72
C GLY A 78 12.01 11.07 -11.39
N LEU A 79 12.04 10.61 -10.14
CA LEU A 79 12.82 9.44 -9.71
C LEU A 79 11.93 8.25 -9.34
N ALA A 80 10.77 8.50 -8.73
CA ALA A 80 9.81 7.48 -8.32
C ALA A 80 8.38 7.86 -8.71
N PRO A 81 7.44 6.89 -8.75
CA PRO A 81 6.02 7.20 -8.90
C PRO A 81 5.51 8.12 -7.78
N ALA A 82 4.62 9.05 -8.13
CA ALA A 82 3.98 9.91 -7.14
C ALA A 82 3.06 9.10 -6.22
N LEU A 83 3.11 9.42 -4.92
CA LEU A 83 2.14 8.90 -3.95
C LEU A 83 0.76 9.57 -4.18
N ARG A 84 -0.31 8.79 -3.99
CA ARG A 84 -1.71 9.19 -4.20
C ARG A 84 -2.55 8.91 -2.97
#